data_AF-A0A9W7KW08-F1
#
_entry.id   AF-A0A9W7KW08-F1
#
_cell.length_a   1.000
_cell.length_b   1.000
_cell.length_c   1.000
_cell.angle_alpha   90.00
_cell.angle_beta   90.00
_cell.angle_gamma   90.00
#
_symmetry.space_group_name_H-M   'P 1'
#
loop_
_entity.id
_entity.type
_entity.pdbx_description
1 polymer ?
#
loop_
_entity_poly.entity_id
_entity_poly.type
_entity_poly.pdbx_seq_one_letter_code
_entity_poly.pdbx_strand_id
1 'polypeptide(L)'
;MSSSPTPVESLFNSLSPPPPPPPTVHSDNIPHGQLRATHTIDLPAIGYNYSYVSSHAASQKCSVMAVVKADAYGHGSVRTAQYLQQKHGCTAFAVATLEEAITLRQGGICYPPCRVLVLGAPVGYPECFDLYLHYRVEVMMSGMETVRSFLSWAEDGNKRREAQVQHMSADTKAQSKNPNPSAQTIATSRIGSAATLSNVEGEALKGELRRIMSKKDNHVINPSGLIKEPLSIPEYTNSTNPSTLPNPPKKEKEIFRGLEHAASVSRQAAQKTTQEGTGTSSSPTPNGQKKITKEARQKRVRYHIMVDTGMGRLGFTPETDDSTDTIKDLYSAEMNERPIEFYGLCTHMAEACNESDFTLEQMERFKTLLGRVREGGIGIPTVHTDNSAALLTKRLKHFDPVILEQESYKSRGFVRCGGAVYGQRPSFPDLKECSTLSAAVGNVMLVKKGDTVGYDRTWVAKRDSLIATLGLGFADGYPRELGGGRGKVVINNVKYPIVGNVCMDMLMVDVTTSSSLRQPDPETDVKVGDEAYLWGPGTGKDGIHLKDIAEKLGTTQSALTCGIVKERVKIVYKT
;
A
#
# COMPACT_ATOMS: atom_id res chain seq x y z
N MET A 1 -14.50 -45.09 8.51
CA MET A 1 -13.08 -44.69 8.49
C MET A 1 -13.06 -43.17 8.54
N SER A 2 -12.61 -42.57 9.63
CA SER A 2 -12.56 -41.10 9.77
C SER A 2 -11.47 -40.55 8.85
N SER A 3 -11.87 -39.74 7.87
CA SER A 3 -10.94 -39.03 6.99
C SER A 3 -10.14 -38.01 7.81
N SER A 4 -8.84 -38.21 7.91
CA SER A 4 -7.91 -37.20 8.41
C SER A 4 -8.00 -35.93 7.54
N PRO A 5 -7.98 -34.73 8.14
CA PRO A 5 -8.01 -33.48 7.38
C PRO A 5 -6.81 -33.41 6.43
N THR A 6 -7.04 -32.83 5.26
CA THR A 6 -5.96 -32.59 4.29
C THR A 6 -4.89 -31.64 4.90
N PRO A 7 -3.62 -31.68 4.45
CA PRO A 7 -2.56 -30.80 4.97
C PRO A 7 -2.93 -29.30 4.96
N VAL A 8 -3.83 -28.92 4.03
CA VAL A 8 -4.36 -27.57 3.87
C VAL A 8 -5.37 -27.23 4.99
N GLU A 9 -6.28 -28.14 5.33
CA GLU A 9 -7.24 -27.96 6.43
C GLU A 9 -6.57 -27.91 7.80
N SER A 10 -5.48 -28.66 8.01
CA SER A 10 -4.67 -28.52 9.22
C SER A 10 -3.97 -27.16 9.30
N LEU A 11 -3.56 -26.60 8.16
CA LEU A 11 -2.94 -25.27 8.12
C LEU A 11 -3.96 -24.19 8.51
N PHE A 12 -5.17 -24.22 7.94
CA PHE A 12 -6.25 -23.28 8.27
C PHE A 12 -6.74 -23.37 9.72
N ASN A 13 -6.77 -24.57 10.31
CA ASN A 13 -7.16 -24.77 11.71
C ASN A 13 -6.03 -24.46 12.71
N SER A 14 -4.78 -24.43 12.26
CA SER A 14 -3.60 -24.12 13.09
C SER A 14 -3.25 -22.63 13.16
N LEU A 15 -3.81 -21.82 12.26
CA LEU A 15 -3.65 -20.37 12.25
C LEU A 15 -4.55 -19.74 13.32
N SER A 16 -4.12 -19.82 14.58
CA SER A 16 -4.58 -18.87 15.59
C SER A 16 -4.33 -17.45 15.05
N PRO A 17 -5.28 -16.50 15.20
CA PRO A 17 -4.98 -15.11 14.89
C PRO A 17 -3.68 -14.74 15.59
N PRO A 18 -2.74 -14.04 14.92
CA PRO A 18 -1.53 -13.59 15.59
C PRO A 18 -1.96 -12.88 16.88
N PRO A 19 -1.25 -13.09 18.00
CA PRO A 19 -1.56 -12.36 19.21
C PRO A 19 -1.64 -10.88 18.83
N PRO A 20 -2.64 -10.14 19.34
CA PRO A 20 -2.76 -8.72 19.04
C PRO A 20 -1.37 -8.11 19.23
N PRO A 21 -0.93 -7.21 18.33
CA PRO A 21 0.38 -6.57 18.46
C PRO A 21 0.49 -6.09 19.92
N PRO A 22 1.65 -6.28 20.57
CA PRO A 22 1.82 -5.89 21.96
C PRO A 22 1.24 -4.49 22.09
N PRO A 23 0.38 -4.25 23.11
CA PRO A 23 -0.37 -3.00 23.20
C PRO A 23 0.62 -1.89 22.95
N THR A 24 0.43 -1.17 21.84
CA THR A 24 1.19 0.04 21.62
C THR A 24 0.90 0.83 22.88
N VAL A 25 1.92 1.07 23.71
CA VAL A 25 1.78 2.03 24.79
C VAL A 25 1.19 3.26 24.12
N HIS A 26 -0.07 3.52 24.42
CA HIS A 26 -0.82 4.63 23.85
C HIS A 26 -0.12 5.86 24.42
N SER A 27 0.86 6.34 23.67
CA SER A 27 1.70 7.48 24.03
C SER A 27 0.97 8.78 23.80
N ASP A 28 -0.35 8.73 23.57
CA ASP A 28 -1.23 9.89 23.49
C ASP A 28 -1.11 10.76 24.77
N ASN A 29 -0.51 10.22 25.85
CA ASN A 29 -0.22 10.92 27.10
C ASN A 29 1.29 11.09 27.43
N ILE A 30 2.25 10.79 26.54
CA ILE A 30 3.67 11.08 26.80
C ILE A 30 3.98 12.49 26.30
N PRO A 31 4.36 13.45 27.17
CA PRO A 31 4.70 14.80 26.75
C PRO A 31 5.83 14.83 25.71
N HIS A 32 5.74 15.78 24.78
CA HIS A 32 6.81 16.09 23.84
C HIS A 32 8.15 16.30 24.57
N GLY A 33 9.25 15.81 23.99
CA GLY A 33 10.59 15.87 24.60
C GLY A 33 10.95 14.76 25.59
N GLN A 34 10.01 13.90 25.99
CA GLN A 34 10.31 12.73 26.86
C GLN A 34 10.73 11.46 26.09
N LEU A 35 10.46 11.42 24.78
CA LEU A 35 10.83 10.30 23.92
C LEU A 35 12.15 10.58 23.22
N ARG A 36 12.97 9.53 23.09
CA ARG A 36 14.27 9.60 22.41
C ARG A 36 14.14 10.16 20.99
N ALA A 37 13.22 9.60 20.20
CA ALA A 37 12.93 10.01 18.83
C ALA A 37 11.48 9.68 18.47
N THR A 38 10.86 10.58 17.72
CA THR A 38 9.45 10.50 17.34
C THR A 38 9.27 10.81 15.86
N HIS A 39 8.49 10.00 15.17
CA HIS A 39 7.98 10.28 13.83
C HIS A 39 6.48 10.54 13.93
N THR A 40 6.12 11.82 13.87
CA THR A 40 4.74 12.30 13.97
C THR A 40 4.08 12.36 12.60
N ILE A 41 2.90 11.75 12.50
CA ILE A 41 2.08 11.63 11.30
C ILE A 41 0.83 12.51 11.47
N ASP A 42 0.67 13.50 10.59
CA ASP A 42 -0.50 14.40 10.59
C ASP A 42 -1.63 13.81 9.73
N LEU A 43 -2.58 13.11 10.39
CA LEU A 43 -3.72 12.51 9.70
C LEU A 43 -4.67 13.54 9.07
N PRO A 44 -4.97 14.70 9.70
CA PRO A 44 -5.68 15.79 9.04
C PRO A 44 -5.02 16.28 7.75
N ALA A 45 -3.69 16.40 7.70
CA ALA A 45 -2.96 16.75 6.47
C ALA A 45 -3.10 15.66 5.39
N ILE A 46 -2.97 14.39 5.75
CA ILE A 46 -3.22 13.26 4.85
C ILE A 46 -4.66 13.28 4.31
N GLY A 47 -5.63 13.54 5.18
CA GLY A 47 -7.04 13.66 4.82
C GLY A 47 -7.31 14.81 3.85
N TYR A 48 -6.73 15.97 4.11
CA TYR A 48 -6.78 17.12 3.21
C TYR A 48 -6.21 16.76 1.82
N ASN A 49 -5.02 16.14 1.79
CA ASN A 49 -4.38 15.75 0.53
C ASN A 49 -5.21 14.72 -0.24
N TYR A 50 -5.78 13.73 0.45
CA TYR A 50 -6.68 12.75 -0.15
C TYR A 50 -7.92 13.43 -0.74
N SER A 51 -8.55 14.35 -0.02
CA SER A 51 -9.70 15.11 -0.53
C SER A 51 -9.31 15.99 -1.72
N TYR A 52 -8.13 16.61 -1.70
CA TYR A 52 -7.61 17.40 -2.82
C TYR A 52 -7.48 16.55 -4.09
N VAL A 53 -6.81 15.39 -4.02
CA VAL A 53 -6.67 14.51 -5.19
C VAL A 53 -8.00 13.86 -5.59
N SER A 54 -8.91 13.62 -4.64
CA SER A 54 -10.25 13.09 -4.93
C SER A 54 -11.10 14.08 -5.72
N SER A 55 -11.05 15.37 -5.36
CA SER A 55 -11.72 16.41 -6.13
C SER A 55 -11.18 16.55 -7.56
N HIS A 56 -9.85 16.40 -7.74
CA HIS A 56 -9.23 16.39 -9.06
C HIS A 56 -9.64 15.17 -9.89
N ALA A 57 -9.67 13.98 -9.28
CA ALA A 57 -10.14 12.78 -9.96
C ALA A 57 -11.63 12.87 -10.34
N ALA A 58 -12.46 13.42 -9.45
CA ALA A 58 -13.89 13.57 -9.68
C ALA A 58 -14.21 14.52 -10.84
N SER A 59 -13.42 15.61 -11.02
CA SER A 59 -13.58 16.51 -12.18
C SER A 59 -13.30 15.81 -13.51
N GLN A 60 -12.60 14.66 -13.47
CA GLN A 60 -12.29 13.79 -14.60
C GLN A 60 -13.12 12.50 -14.59
N LYS A 61 -14.25 12.49 -13.87
CA LYS A 61 -15.19 11.34 -13.76
C LYS A 61 -14.55 10.06 -13.21
N CYS A 62 -13.53 10.19 -12.37
CA CYS A 62 -12.77 9.08 -11.79
C CYS A 62 -12.83 9.08 -10.25
N SER A 63 -12.52 7.93 -9.67
CA SER A 63 -12.36 7.76 -8.22
C SER A 63 -10.91 7.53 -7.84
N VAL A 64 -10.54 7.83 -6.59
CA VAL A 64 -9.19 7.57 -6.08
C VAL A 64 -9.13 6.19 -5.43
N MET A 65 -8.13 5.41 -5.83
CA MET A 65 -7.62 4.27 -5.08
C MET A 65 -6.40 4.75 -4.31
N ALA A 66 -6.51 4.85 -2.99
CA ALA A 66 -5.43 5.32 -2.13
C ALA A 66 -4.33 4.25 -2.00
N VAL A 67 -3.12 4.58 -2.41
CA VAL A 67 -1.98 3.66 -2.33
C VAL A 67 -1.36 3.76 -0.94
N VAL A 68 -1.45 2.69 -0.17
CA VAL A 68 -0.98 2.57 1.22
C VAL A 68 0.12 1.50 1.36
N LYS A 69 0.81 1.18 0.26
CA LYS A 69 1.97 0.28 0.24
C LYS A 69 3.15 0.82 1.05
N ALA A 70 4.11 -0.05 1.34
CA ALA A 70 5.27 0.24 2.18
C ALA A 70 4.84 0.89 3.51
N ASP A 71 3.82 0.30 4.12
CA ASP A 71 3.17 0.83 5.32
C ASP A 71 2.74 2.30 5.20
N ALA A 72 1.93 2.61 4.19
CA ALA A 72 1.54 3.97 3.82
C ALA A 72 2.73 4.91 3.65
N TYR A 73 3.73 4.50 2.87
CA TYR A 73 4.94 5.29 2.63
C TYR A 73 5.64 5.67 3.95
N GLY A 74 5.68 4.74 4.91
CA GLY A 74 6.22 4.98 6.25
C GLY A 74 5.29 5.66 7.26
N HIS A 75 4.05 6.01 6.90
CA HIS A 75 3.11 6.73 7.77
C HIS A 75 2.20 5.80 8.60
N GLY A 76 2.21 4.49 8.34
CA GLY A 76 1.37 3.50 9.01
C GLY A 76 0.06 3.22 8.29
N SER A 77 0.07 2.14 7.52
CA SER A 77 -0.97 1.69 6.61
C SER A 77 -2.34 1.52 7.27
N VAL A 78 -2.42 0.80 8.39
CA VAL A 78 -3.70 0.51 9.06
C VAL A 78 -4.36 1.80 9.55
N ARG A 79 -3.63 2.64 10.30
CA ARG A 79 -4.17 3.88 10.86
C ARG A 79 -4.55 4.87 9.76
N THR A 80 -3.71 5.04 8.74
CA THR A 80 -4.03 5.88 7.58
C THR A 80 -5.26 5.36 6.83
N ALA A 81 -5.33 4.07 6.51
CA ALA A 81 -6.45 3.49 5.78
C ALA A 81 -7.77 3.60 6.55
N GLN A 82 -7.76 3.32 7.86
CA GLN A 82 -8.92 3.50 8.73
C GLN A 82 -9.39 4.95 8.72
N TYR A 83 -8.47 5.90 8.91
CA TYR A 83 -8.78 7.33 8.91
C TYR A 83 -9.40 7.77 7.57
N LEU A 84 -8.77 7.43 6.44
CA LEU A 84 -9.27 7.77 5.10
C LEU A 84 -10.64 7.13 4.80
N GLN A 85 -10.85 5.88 5.20
CA GLN A 85 -12.13 5.20 5.02
C GLN A 85 -13.23 5.85 5.86
N GLN A 86 -12.98 6.09 7.14
CA GLN A 86 -13.99 6.56 8.10
C GLN A 86 -14.32 8.04 7.93
N LYS A 87 -13.30 8.89 7.72
CA LYS A 87 -13.45 10.35 7.67
C LYS A 87 -13.62 10.89 6.26
N HIS A 88 -13.01 10.25 5.26
CA HIS A 88 -13.02 10.73 3.87
C HIS A 88 -13.73 9.79 2.90
N GLY A 89 -14.32 8.69 3.38
CA GLY A 89 -15.13 7.79 2.55
C GLY A 89 -14.34 6.99 1.52
N CYS A 90 -13.03 6.80 1.72
CA CYS A 90 -12.20 6.02 0.79
C CYS A 90 -12.72 4.57 0.67
N THR A 91 -12.96 4.10 -0.56
CA THR A 91 -13.53 2.77 -0.84
C THR A 91 -12.58 1.80 -1.54
N ALA A 92 -11.38 2.25 -1.91
CA ALA A 92 -10.41 1.41 -2.58
C ALA A 92 -8.98 1.76 -2.12
N PHE A 93 -8.24 0.72 -1.74
CA PHE A 93 -6.82 0.81 -1.38
C PHE A 93 -5.97 -0.04 -2.31
N ALA A 94 -4.71 0.34 -2.45
CA ALA A 94 -3.69 -0.47 -3.11
C ALA A 94 -2.45 -0.63 -2.24
N VAL A 95 -1.90 -1.85 -2.25
CA VAL A 95 -0.70 -2.25 -1.51
C VAL A 95 0.30 -2.93 -2.44
N ALA A 96 1.55 -3.11 -2.01
CA ALA A 96 2.57 -3.78 -2.82
C ALA A 96 2.43 -5.31 -2.76
N THR A 97 2.14 -5.86 -1.57
CA THR A 97 2.18 -7.31 -1.33
C THR A 97 0.90 -7.84 -0.71
N LEU A 98 0.74 -9.17 -0.72
CA LEU A 98 -0.40 -9.84 -0.09
C LEU A 98 -0.37 -9.69 1.44
N GLU A 99 0.79 -9.71 2.07
CA GLU A 99 0.97 -9.53 3.52
C GLU A 99 0.50 -8.14 3.96
N GLU A 100 0.78 -7.10 3.18
CA GLU A 100 0.24 -5.76 3.43
C GLU A 100 -1.28 -5.74 3.30
N ALA A 101 -1.85 -6.45 2.32
CA ALA A 101 -3.30 -6.55 2.18
C ALA A 101 -3.95 -7.27 3.36
N ILE A 102 -3.35 -8.37 3.82
CA ILE A 102 -3.78 -9.12 5.01
C ILE A 102 -3.70 -8.22 6.24
N THR A 103 -2.62 -7.46 6.40
CA THR A 103 -2.44 -6.49 7.49
C THR A 103 -3.58 -5.46 7.51
N LEU A 104 -3.96 -4.92 6.36
CA LEU A 104 -5.12 -4.01 6.26
C LEU A 104 -6.43 -4.71 6.65
N ARG A 105 -6.66 -5.94 6.17
CA ARG A 105 -7.88 -6.70 6.51
C ARG A 105 -7.98 -6.98 7.99
N GLN A 106 -6.91 -7.46 8.61
CA GLN A 106 -6.82 -7.70 10.06
C GLN A 106 -6.93 -6.38 10.85
N GLY A 107 -6.45 -5.28 10.27
CA GLY A 107 -6.63 -3.91 10.75
C GLY A 107 -8.05 -3.35 10.59
N GLY A 108 -9.05 -4.15 10.22
CA GLY A 108 -10.45 -3.72 10.17
C GLY A 108 -10.87 -3.01 8.87
N ILE A 109 -10.06 -3.05 7.81
CA ILE A 109 -10.47 -2.60 6.48
C ILE A 109 -11.37 -3.67 5.85
N CYS A 110 -12.68 -3.58 6.10
CA CYS A 110 -13.63 -4.63 5.75
C CYS A 110 -14.13 -4.58 4.29
N TYR A 111 -14.37 -5.78 3.72
CA TYR A 111 -15.02 -5.99 2.43
C TYR A 111 -16.35 -6.77 2.60
N PRO A 112 -17.42 -6.45 1.87
CA PRO A 112 -17.71 -5.15 1.24
C PRO A 112 -18.05 -4.10 2.32
N PRO A 113 -17.73 -2.80 2.10
CA PRO A 113 -17.59 -2.15 0.79
C PRO A 113 -16.17 -1.81 0.30
N CYS A 114 -15.08 -2.15 1.02
CA CYS A 114 -13.75 -1.63 0.70
C CYS A 114 -12.84 -2.59 -0.09
N ARG A 115 -12.39 -2.16 -1.27
CA ARG A 115 -11.48 -2.91 -2.16
C ARG A 115 -10.03 -2.77 -1.72
N VAL A 116 -9.26 -3.84 -1.88
CA VAL A 116 -7.82 -3.86 -1.64
C VAL A 116 -7.16 -4.60 -2.79
N LEU A 117 -6.38 -3.88 -3.60
CA LEU A 117 -5.65 -4.41 -4.74
C LEU A 117 -4.16 -4.58 -4.39
N VAL A 118 -3.60 -5.75 -4.65
CA VAL A 118 -2.15 -5.97 -4.60
C VAL A 118 -1.55 -5.59 -5.95
N LEU A 119 -0.60 -4.66 -5.96
CA LEU A 119 0.04 -4.14 -7.18
C LEU A 119 1.22 -4.99 -7.66
N GLY A 120 1.89 -5.70 -6.75
CA GLY A 120 3.00 -6.59 -7.06
C GLY A 120 2.54 -7.89 -7.71
N ALA A 121 3.49 -8.59 -8.33
CA ALA A 121 3.27 -9.95 -8.79
C ALA A 121 2.98 -10.87 -7.59
N PRO A 122 1.99 -11.77 -7.67
CA PRO A 122 1.76 -12.76 -6.62
C PRO A 122 2.95 -13.72 -6.53
N VAL A 123 3.34 -14.06 -5.29
CA VAL A 123 4.45 -14.98 -4.98
C VAL A 123 3.89 -16.20 -4.25
N GLY A 124 4.50 -17.37 -4.44
CA GLY A 124 4.05 -18.63 -3.82
C GLY A 124 2.76 -19.17 -4.44
N TYR A 125 2.60 -19.01 -5.75
CA TYR A 125 1.53 -19.65 -6.49
C TYR A 125 1.79 -21.16 -6.65
N PRO A 126 0.72 -21.99 -6.77
CA PRO A 126 -0.69 -21.61 -6.79
C PRO A 126 -1.33 -21.35 -5.41
N GLU A 127 -0.70 -21.75 -4.30
CA GLU A 127 -1.31 -21.74 -2.97
C GLU A 127 -1.68 -20.34 -2.47
N CYS A 128 -0.92 -19.32 -2.87
CA CYS A 128 -1.20 -17.95 -2.47
C CYS A 128 -2.61 -17.47 -2.88
N PHE A 129 -3.21 -18.00 -3.95
CA PHE A 129 -4.54 -17.60 -4.41
C PHE A 129 -5.65 -17.99 -3.43
N ASP A 130 -5.45 -19.00 -2.58
CA ASP A 130 -6.39 -19.32 -1.51
C ASP A 130 -6.43 -18.21 -0.44
N LEU A 131 -5.30 -17.56 -0.18
CA LEU A 131 -5.22 -16.40 0.71
C LEU A 131 -5.88 -15.16 0.07
N TYR A 132 -5.68 -14.91 -1.22
CA TYR A 132 -6.41 -13.87 -1.96
C TYR A 132 -7.94 -14.08 -1.86
N LEU A 133 -8.39 -15.33 -2.01
CA LEU A 133 -9.79 -15.70 -1.89
C LEU A 133 -10.31 -15.50 -0.46
N HIS A 134 -9.57 -15.98 0.54
CA HIS A 134 -9.93 -15.92 1.96
C HIS A 134 -10.05 -14.49 2.45
N TYR A 135 -9.02 -13.67 2.22
CA TYR A 135 -8.95 -12.27 2.67
C TYR A 135 -9.68 -11.28 1.76
N ARG A 136 -10.31 -11.75 0.68
CA ARG A 136 -11.04 -10.92 -0.29
C ARG A 136 -10.15 -9.80 -0.86
N VAL A 137 -8.99 -10.19 -1.34
CA VAL A 137 -7.99 -9.29 -1.91
C VAL A 137 -8.01 -9.44 -3.43
N GLU A 138 -7.93 -8.32 -4.15
CA GLU A 138 -7.88 -8.29 -5.60
C GLU A 138 -6.42 -8.49 -6.06
N VAL A 139 -6.20 -9.34 -7.05
CA VAL A 139 -4.87 -9.76 -7.52
C VAL A 139 -4.51 -9.10 -8.85
N MET A 140 -3.22 -8.78 -9.05
CA MET A 140 -2.70 -8.33 -10.34
C MET A 140 -2.19 -9.51 -11.15
N MET A 141 -2.69 -9.66 -12.38
CA MET A 141 -2.11 -10.51 -13.41
C MET A 141 -0.95 -9.75 -14.04
N SER A 142 0.26 -10.10 -13.63
CA SER A 142 1.50 -9.38 -13.96
C SER A 142 2.30 -9.98 -15.12
N GLY A 143 1.89 -11.14 -15.64
CA GLY A 143 2.54 -11.82 -16.76
C GLY A 143 1.98 -13.23 -16.99
N MET A 144 2.48 -13.90 -18.03
CA MET A 144 1.97 -15.19 -18.49
C MET A 144 2.05 -16.29 -17.42
N GLU A 145 3.13 -16.34 -16.65
CA GLU A 145 3.33 -17.38 -15.64
C GLU A 145 2.30 -17.28 -14.51
N THR A 146 2.02 -16.05 -14.07
CA THR A 146 0.96 -15.77 -13.12
C THR A 146 -0.40 -16.21 -13.65
N VAL A 147 -0.70 -15.96 -14.93
CA VAL A 147 -1.97 -16.36 -15.55
C VAL A 147 -2.12 -17.87 -15.63
N ARG A 148 -1.10 -18.59 -16.11
CA ARG A 148 -1.13 -20.07 -16.17
C ARG A 148 -1.39 -20.68 -14.81
N SER A 149 -0.64 -20.23 -13.80
CA SER A 149 -0.79 -20.70 -12.42
C SER A 149 -2.17 -20.35 -11.85
N PHE A 150 -2.69 -19.16 -12.14
CA PHE A 150 -4.02 -18.73 -11.69
C PHE A 150 -5.15 -19.53 -12.34
N LEU A 151 -5.05 -19.81 -13.64
CA LEU A 151 -6.00 -20.65 -14.37
C LEU A 151 -5.98 -22.10 -13.87
N SER A 152 -4.79 -22.67 -13.62
CA SER A 152 -4.64 -24.00 -13.04
C SER A 152 -5.28 -24.07 -11.65
N TRP A 153 -4.97 -23.12 -10.77
CA TRP A 153 -5.57 -23.02 -9.44
C TRP A 153 -7.11 -22.91 -9.50
N ALA A 154 -7.62 -22.11 -10.43
CA ALA A 154 -9.05 -21.89 -10.61
C ALA A 154 -9.77 -23.16 -11.09
N GLU A 155 -9.11 -23.96 -11.93
CA GLU A 155 -9.63 -25.25 -12.40
C GLU A 155 -9.72 -26.27 -11.26
N ASP A 156 -8.68 -26.38 -10.45
CA ASP A 156 -8.69 -27.28 -9.28
C ASP A 156 -9.70 -26.82 -8.22
N GLY A 157 -9.98 -25.52 -8.13
CA GLY A 157 -11.04 -24.97 -7.28
C GLY A 157 -12.44 -25.51 -7.62
N ASN A 158 -12.73 -25.75 -8.90
CA ASN A 158 -13.99 -26.37 -9.31
C ASN A 158 -14.06 -27.85 -8.90
N LYS A 159 -12.98 -28.60 -9.09
CA LYS A 159 -12.88 -30.00 -8.61
C LYS A 159 -13.08 -30.09 -7.10
N ARG A 160 -12.50 -29.16 -6.33
CA ARG A 160 -12.71 -29.06 -4.86
C ARG A 160 -14.17 -28.82 -4.50
N ARG A 161 -14.87 -27.94 -5.22
CA ARG A 161 -16.31 -27.66 -5.01
C ARG A 161 -17.18 -28.86 -5.37
N GLU A 162 -16.93 -29.50 -6.51
CA GLU A 162 -17.67 -30.68 -6.98
C GLU A 162 -17.52 -31.84 -5.99
N ALA A 163 -16.31 -32.08 -5.49
CA ALA A 163 -16.05 -33.09 -4.46
C ALA A 163 -16.81 -32.80 -3.15
N GLN A 164 -16.82 -31.54 -2.68
CA GLN A 164 -17.57 -31.14 -1.48
C GLN A 164 -19.09 -31.33 -1.66
N VAL A 165 -19.64 -30.98 -2.83
CA VAL A 165 -21.07 -31.17 -3.13
C VAL A 165 -21.44 -32.65 -3.24
N GLN A 166 -20.58 -33.47 -3.83
CA GLN A 166 -20.77 -34.92 -3.89
C GLN A 166 -20.72 -35.56 -2.49
N HIS A 167 -19.81 -35.11 -1.62
CA HIS A 167 -19.72 -35.59 -0.24
C HIS A 167 -20.97 -35.22 0.58
N MET A 168 -21.42 -33.97 0.49
CA MET A 168 -22.66 -33.51 1.15
C MET A 168 -23.90 -34.24 0.61
N SER A 169 -23.96 -34.52 -0.70
CA SER A 169 -25.03 -35.33 -1.30
C SER A 169 -25.00 -36.79 -0.85
N ALA A 170 -23.81 -37.36 -0.61
CA ALA A 170 -23.65 -38.72 -0.10
C ALA A 170 -24.09 -38.81 1.37
N ASP A 171 -23.73 -37.83 2.19
CA ASP A 171 -24.17 -37.73 3.59
C ASP A 171 -25.69 -37.51 3.70
N THR A 172 -26.26 -36.70 2.81
CA THR A 172 -27.72 -36.49 2.75
C THR A 172 -28.46 -37.76 2.28
N LYS A 173 -27.89 -38.53 1.35
CA LYS A 173 -28.43 -39.84 0.93
C LYS A 173 -28.22 -40.94 1.98
N ALA A 174 -27.18 -40.85 2.79
CA ALA A 174 -26.94 -41.76 3.91
C ALA A 174 -27.93 -41.47 5.06
N GLN A 175 -28.25 -40.19 5.31
CA GLN A 175 -29.28 -39.78 6.27
C GLN A 175 -30.71 -40.09 5.79
N SER A 176 -31.00 -40.05 4.48
CA SER A 176 -32.34 -40.41 3.96
C SER A 176 -32.59 -41.92 3.86
N LYS A 177 -31.59 -42.76 4.14
CA LYS A 177 -31.73 -44.24 4.15
C LYS A 177 -31.87 -44.84 5.55
N ASN A 178 -31.95 -44.03 6.60
CA ASN A 178 -32.15 -44.52 7.95
C ASN A 178 -33.16 -43.64 8.71
N PRO A 179 -34.48 -43.88 8.56
CA PRO A 179 -35.45 -43.24 9.42
C PRO A 179 -35.50 -44.06 10.71
N ASN A 180 -34.98 -43.52 11.82
CA ASN A 180 -35.52 -43.96 13.11
C ASN A 180 -35.69 -42.80 14.10
N PRO A 181 -36.85 -42.72 14.77
CA PRO A 181 -37.22 -41.66 15.70
C PRO A 181 -36.95 -42.08 17.15
N SER A 182 -36.52 -41.14 18.01
CA SER A 182 -36.70 -41.10 19.48
C SER A 182 -35.72 -40.05 20.03
N ALA A 183 -36.20 -38.92 20.54
CA ALA A 183 -36.74 -38.70 21.89
C ALA A 183 -35.67 -38.17 22.85
N GLN A 184 -35.81 -36.87 23.14
CA GLN A 184 -35.79 -36.24 24.46
C GLN A 184 -34.92 -36.81 25.62
N THR A 185 -34.30 -35.82 26.28
CA THR A 185 -33.90 -35.75 27.70
C THR A 185 -32.48 -36.24 28.05
N ILE A 186 -31.61 -35.32 28.51
CA ILE A 186 -31.31 -35.10 29.94
C ILE A 186 -30.27 -33.97 30.05
N ALA A 187 -30.56 -33.01 30.92
CA ALA A 187 -29.64 -31.98 31.36
C ALA A 187 -28.78 -32.47 32.55
N THR A 188 -27.64 -31.81 32.74
CA THR A 188 -26.81 -31.67 33.96
C THR A 188 -25.98 -32.87 34.46
N SER A 189 -24.65 -32.70 34.57
CA SER A 189 -23.94 -32.53 35.85
C SER A 189 -22.39 -32.51 35.75
N ARG A 190 -21.78 -31.59 36.54
CA ARG A 190 -20.48 -31.62 37.27
C ARG A 190 -19.17 -31.70 36.45
N ILE A 191 -18.31 -30.66 36.46
CA ILE A 191 -17.24 -30.31 37.43
C ILE A 191 -16.29 -31.49 37.76
N GLY A 192 -15.00 -31.37 37.41
CA GLY A 192 -13.92 -32.14 38.04
C GLY A 192 -12.60 -32.27 37.28
N SER A 193 -11.58 -31.57 37.78
CA SER A 193 -10.12 -31.86 37.76
C SER A 193 -9.28 -31.78 36.48
N ALA A 194 -8.19 -31.02 36.65
CA ALA A 194 -6.98 -30.95 35.84
C ALA A 194 -6.14 -32.24 35.89
N ALA A 195 -5.29 -32.46 34.87
CA ALA A 195 -3.82 -32.56 34.98
C ALA A 195 -3.19 -33.44 33.87
N THR A 196 -2.17 -32.87 33.21
CA THR A 196 -0.93 -33.48 32.65
C THR A 196 -0.97 -34.45 31.45
N LEU A 197 -0.20 -34.10 30.41
CA LEU A 197 0.75 -34.93 29.60
C LEU A 197 1.18 -34.06 28.39
N SER A 198 2.30 -33.32 28.47
CA SER A 198 3.72 -33.68 28.20
C SER A 198 4.16 -33.44 26.75
N ASN A 199 5.01 -32.43 26.60
CA ASN A 199 5.82 -32.08 25.44
C ASN A 199 6.79 -33.20 25.04
N VAL A 200 6.63 -33.80 23.87
CA VAL A 200 7.72 -34.44 23.10
C VAL A 200 7.36 -34.36 21.61
N GLU A 201 7.73 -33.28 20.92
CA GLU A 201 7.78 -33.21 19.44
C GLU A 201 8.41 -31.90 18.91
N GLY A 202 8.70 -30.91 19.76
CA GLY A 202 9.25 -29.61 19.36
C GLY A 202 10.78 -29.46 19.26
N GLU A 203 11.57 -30.49 19.60
CA GLU A 203 13.04 -30.38 19.63
C GLU A 203 13.75 -30.97 18.40
N ALA A 204 13.12 -31.90 17.66
CA ALA A 204 13.74 -32.52 16.48
C ALA A 204 13.82 -31.55 15.27
N LEU A 205 12.89 -30.59 15.15
CA LEU A 205 12.84 -29.66 14.01
C LEU A 205 13.83 -28.47 14.13
N LYS A 206 14.36 -28.19 15.33
CA LYS A 206 15.30 -27.08 15.59
C LYS A 206 16.78 -27.44 15.37
N GLY A 207 17.08 -28.74 15.17
CA GLY A 207 18.42 -29.24 14.85
C GLY A 207 18.75 -29.17 13.35
N GLU A 208 17.78 -29.47 12.49
CA GLU A 208 17.99 -29.55 11.04
C GLU A 208 18.17 -28.15 10.38
N LEU A 209 17.45 -27.14 10.90
CA LEU A 209 17.49 -25.76 10.39
C LEU A 209 18.80 -25.01 10.70
N ARG A 210 19.54 -25.42 11.74
CA ARG A 210 20.86 -24.84 12.05
C ARG A 210 22.00 -25.41 11.21
N ARG A 211 21.78 -26.57 10.57
CA ARG A 211 22.78 -27.23 9.72
C ARG A 211 22.79 -26.72 8.28
N ILE A 212 21.68 -26.12 7.82
CA ILE A 212 21.52 -25.61 6.44
C ILE A 212 22.03 -24.17 6.28
N MET A 213 22.19 -23.41 7.37
CA MET A 213 22.57 -21.99 7.32
C MET A 213 24.09 -21.70 7.39
N SER A 214 24.97 -22.72 7.39
CA SER A 214 26.43 -22.49 7.58
C SER A 214 27.31 -22.67 6.33
N LYS A 215 26.76 -22.64 5.11
CA LYS A 215 27.57 -22.71 3.88
C LYS A 215 27.09 -21.74 2.80
N LYS A 216 27.74 -20.58 2.70
CA LYS A 216 28.14 -19.98 1.41
C LYS A 216 29.10 -18.82 1.63
N ASP A 217 30.27 -18.96 1.03
CA ASP A 217 31.42 -18.07 1.07
C ASP A 217 31.27 -16.82 0.19
N ASN A 218 32.09 -15.84 0.60
CA ASN A 218 32.49 -14.57 0.01
C ASN A 218 32.61 -14.53 -1.53
N HIS A 219 32.14 -13.41 -2.12
CA HIS A 219 32.96 -12.62 -3.05
C HIS A 219 32.49 -11.16 -3.15
N VAL A 220 33.45 -10.26 -2.96
CA VAL A 220 33.38 -8.80 -3.05
C VAL A 220 33.86 -8.38 -4.44
N ILE A 221 33.09 -7.57 -5.18
CA ILE A 221 33.61 -6.75 -6.28
C ILE A 221 32.93 -5.37 -6.25
N ASN A 222 33.76 -4.33 -6.19
CA ASN A 222 33.48 -2.90 -6.33
C ASN A 222 33.58 -2.53 -7.83
N PRO A 223 32.82 -1.55 -8.36
CA PRO A 223 33.53 -0.29 -8.64
C PRO A 223 32.69 0.99 -8.56
N SER A 224 33.38 2.03 -8.09
CA SER A 224 33.12 3.46 -8.24
C SER A 224 33.39 3.99 -9.66
N GLY A 225 32.65 5.02 -10.09
CA GLY A 225 33.17 6.07 -10.97
C GLY A 225 32.20 6.63 -12.01
N LEU A 226 31.67 7.85 -11.77
CA LEU A 226 31.94 9.06 -12.58
C LEU A 226 30.90 10.16 -12.31
N ILE A 227 31.42 11.32 -11.91
CA ILE A 227 30.75 12.61 -11.70
C ILE A 227 30.81 13.40 -13.01
N LYS A 228 29.73 14.12 -13.37
CA LYS A 228 29.83 15.41 -14.09
C LYS A 228 28.73 16.38 -13.62
N GLU A 229 29.16 17.63 -13.50
CA GLU A 229 28.53 18.83 -12.91
C GLU A 229 27.45 19.52 -13.80
N PRO A 230 26.72 20.53 -13.27
CA PRO A 230 25.37 20.90 -13.71
C PRO A 230 25.32 22.09 -14.68
N LEU A 231 24.23 22.15 -15.45
CA LEU A 231 23.84 23.32 -16.25
C LEU A 231 22.82 24.18 -15.47
N SER A 232 23.05 25.48 -15.50
CA SER A 232 22.34 26.58 -14.84
C SER A 232 21.10 27.05 -15.63
N ILE A 233 20.54 28.21 -15.23
CA ILE A 233 19.54 29.08 -15.88
C ILE A 233 18.11 28.95 -15.24
N PRO A 234 17.27 30.00 -15.18
CA PRO A 234 17.31 31.18 -14.32
C PRO A 234 15.99 31.39 -13.51
N GLU A 235 16.02 32.31 -12.55
CA GLU A 235 14.86 32.76 -11.77
C GLU A 235 13.79 33.44 -12.64
N TYR A 236 12.51 33.12 -12.42
CA TYR A 236 11.40 34.02 -12.78
C TYR A 236 10.28 34.00 -11.72
N THR A 237 9.73 35.20 -11.56
CA THR A 237 8.94 35.75 -10.46
C THR A 237 7.50 35.24 -10.37
N ASN A 238 7.05 34.97 -9.14
CA ASN A 238 5.66 34.66 -8.79
C ASN A 238 4.75 35.90 -8.84
N SER A 239 3.57 35.75 -9.44
CA SER A 239 2.37 36.42 -8.94
C SER A 239 1.13 35.59 -9.25
N THR A 240 0.41 35.18 -8.21
CA THR A 240 -1.06 35.25 -8.02
C THR A 240 -1.55 34.17 -7.03
N ASN A 241 -2.18 34.64 -5.94
CA ASN A 241 -2.97 33.84 -5.01
C ASN A 241 -4.14 33.15 -5.73
N PRO A 242 -4.58 31.97 -5.27
CA PRO A 242 -5.97 31.91 -4.81
C PRO A 242 -6.20 30.97 -3.62
N SER A 243 -6.87 31.50 -2.60
CA SER A 243 -7.50 30.75 -1.53
C SER A 243 -8.94 30.39 -1.89
N THR A 244 -9.41 29.27 -1.30
CA THR A 244 -10.79 28.75 -1.19
C THR A 244 -11.28 27.79 -2.29
N LEU A 245 -11.43 26.51 -1.90
CA LEU A 245 -12.26 25.52 -2.60
C LEU A 245 -13.28 24.91 -1.60
N PRO A 246 -14.52 24.59 -2.03
CA PRO A 246 -15.62 24.21 -1.16
C PRO A 246 -15.66 22.71 -0.83
N ASN A 247 -16.35 22.37 0.27
CA ASN A 247 -16.48 21.01 0.83
C ASN A 247 -17.13 19.99 -0.14
N PRO A 248 -16.75 18.69 -0.08
CA PRO A 248 -17.27 17.66 -0.99
C PRO A 248 -18.71 17.20 -0.64
N PRO A 249 -19.55 16.86 -1.64
CA PRO A 249 -20.97 16.54 -1.45
C PRO A 249 -21.25 15.07 -1.05
N LYS A 250 -22.22 14.88 -0.15
CA LYS A 250 -22.67 13.60 0.44
C LYS A 250 -23.34 12.58 -0.52
N LYS A 251 -23.40 12.84 -1.84
CA LYS A 251 -24.21 12.05 -2.81
C LYS A 251 -23.55 10.77 -3.35
N GLU A 252 -22.28 10.52 -3.05
CA GLU A 252 -21.55 9.37 -3.62
C GLU A 252 -22.07 8.00 -3.13
N LYS A 253 -22.54 7.88 -1.88
CA LYS A 253 -22.89 6.59 -1.27
C LYS A 253 -24.08 5.86 -1.92
N GLU A 254 -25.07 6.58 -2.46
CA GLU A 254 -26.27 5.98 -3.04
C GLU A 254 -26.08 5.53 -4.49
N ILE A 255 -25.25 6.24 -5.25
CA ILE A 255 -24.94 5.93 -6.66
C ILE A 255 -24.24 4.56 -6.77
N PHE A 256 -23.40 4.19 -5.80
CA PHE A 256 -22.62 2.96 -5.85
C PHE A 256 -23.41 1.66 -5.63
N ARG A 257 -24.47 1.67 -4.80
CA ARG A 257 -25.34 0.49 -4.63
C ARG A 257 -26.17 0.21 -5.88
N GLY A 258 -26.59 1.24 -6.62
CA GLY A 258 -27.37 1.11 -7.85
C GLY A 258 -26.57 0.54 -9.03
N LEU A 259 -25.29 0.92 -9.16
CA LEU A 259 -24.44 0.53 -10.29
C LEU A 259 -23.92 -0.92 -10.20
N GLU A 260 -23.74 -1.49 -9.00
CA GLU A 260 -23.40 -2.91 -8.86
C GLU A 260 -24.53 -3.82 -9.37
N HIS A 261 -25.78 -3.38 -9.20
CA HIS A 261 -26.95 -4.08 -9.74
C HIS A 261 -26.97 -3.98 -11.27
N ALA A 262 -26.72 -2.80 -11.84
CA ALA A 262 -26.70 -2.58 -13.30
C ALA A 262 -25.62 -3.41 -14.01
N ALA A 263 -24.39 -3.46 -13.48
CA ALA A 263 -23.32 -4.29 -14.03
C ALA A 263 -23.65 -5.80 -13.95
N SER A 264 -24.48 -6.23 -12.99
CA SER A 264 -24.97 -7.61 -12.90
C SER A 264 -26.07 -7.91 -13.92
N VAL A 265 -26.85 -6.91 -14.33
CA VAL A 265 -27.97 -7.01 -15.28
C VAL A 265 -27.47 -6.97 -16.73
N SER A 266 -26.53 -6.07 -17.08
CA SER A 266 -25.91 -6.06 -18.41
C SER A 266 -25.14 -7.35 -18.71
N ARG A 267 -24.57 -8.00 -17.69
CA ARG A 267 -23.92 -9.33 -17.78
C ARG A 267 -24.90 -10.46 -18.10
N GLN A 268 -26.16 -10.36 -17.65
CA GLN A 268 -27.23 -11.31 -18.01
C GLN A 268 -27.75 -11.08 -19.43
N ALA A 269 -27.66 -9.85 -19.96
CA ALA A 269 -28.04 -9.54 -21.34
C ALA A 269 -27.04 -10.12 -22.35
N ALA A 270 -25.74 -10.03 -22.09
CA ALA A 270 -24.70 -10.62 -22.93
C ALA A 270 -24.77 -12.16 -23.03
N GLN A 271 -25.33 -12.83 -22.01
CA GLN A 271 -25.62 -14.28 -22.02
C GLN A 271 -26.79 -14.66 -22.95
N LYS A 272 -27.68 -13.73 -23.30
CA LYS A 272 -28.82 -14.00 -24.19
C LYS A 272 -28.48 -13.83 -25.67
N THR A 273 -27.56 -12.94 -26.01
CA THR A 273 -27.23 -12.62 -27.41
C THR A 273 -26.34 -13.66 -28.10
N THR A 274 -25.84 -14.67 -27.39
CA THR A 274 -25.03 -15.78 -27.97
C THR A 274 -25.87 -17.02 -28.35
N GLN A 275 -27.20 -16.97 -28.23
CA GLN A 275 -28.10 -18.10 -28.50
C GLN A 275 -29.11 -17.90 -29.64
N GLU A 276 -28.91 -16.94 -30.55
CA GLU A 276 -29.77 -16.80 -31.73
C GLU A 276 -28.97 -16.97 -33.03
N GLY A 277 -28.81 -18.23 -33.43
CA GLY A 277 -28.23 -18.64 -34.69
C GLY A 277 -28.70 -20.05 -35.09
N THR A 278 -29.71 -20.10 -35.96
CA THR A 278 -30.18 -21.25 -36.78
C THR A 278 -31.02 -22.36 -36.14
N GLY A 279 -32.14 -22.72 -36.81
CA GLY A 279 -32.67 -24.09 -36.85
C GLY A 279 -34.00 -24.35 -36.13
N THR A 280 -35.07 -24.45 -36.91
CA THR A 280 -36.38 -25.03 -36.55
C THR A 280 -36.28 -26.50 -36.14
N SER A 281 -36.72 -26.89 -34.93
CA SER A 281 -37.53 -28.10 -34.66
C SER A 281 -37.93 -28.20 -33.17
N SER A 282 -38.97 -29.00 -32.93
CA SER A 282 -39.79 -29.19 -31.72
C SER A 282 -39.06 -29.48 -30.38
N SER A 283 -39.57 -28.82 -29.33
CA SER A 283 -39.52 -29.08 -27.87
C SER A 283 -38.86 -30.38 -27.37
N PRO A 284 -38.09 -30.34 -26.26
CA PRO A 284 -38.70 -30.21 -24.93
C PRO A 284 -38.07 -29.12 -24.05
N THR A 285 -38.89 -28.54 -23.19
CA THR A 285 -38.55 -27.55 -22.16
C THR A 285 -37.39 -28.00 -21.26
N PRO A 286 -36.26 -27.27 -21.18
CA PRO A 286 -35.28 -27.48 -20.13
C PRO A 286 -35.71 -26.70 -18.88
N ASN A 287 -36.47 -27.37 -18.04
CA ASN A 287 -36.63 -27.00 -16.63
C ASN A 287 -35.27 -27.23 -15.95
N GLY A 288 -34.44 -26.21 -15.82
CA GLY A 288 -33.08 -26.40 -15.31
C GLY A 288 -32.18 -25.17 -15.21
N GLN A 289 -32.70 -23.94 -15.18
CA GLN A 289 -31.88 -22.81 -14.72
C GLN A 289 -31.70 -22.93 -13.20
N LYS A 290 -30.61 -23.58 -12.77
CA LYS A 290 -30.13 -23.47 -11.39
C LYS A 290 -29.88 -21.98 -11.12
N LYS A 291 -30.78 -21.38 -10.35
CA LYS A 291 -30.57 -20.08 -9.71
C LYS A 291 -29.22 -20.14 -8.98
N ILE A 292 -28.20 -19.48 -9.52
CA ILE A 292 -26.93 -19.28 -8.82
C ILE A 292 -27.29 -18.57 -7.51
N THR A 293 -27.12 -19.24 -6.37
CA THR A 293 -27.43 -18.68 -5.06
C THR A 293 -26.53 -17.47 -4.80
N LYS A 294 -27.07 -16.46 -4.09
CA LYS A 294 -26.36 -15.23 -3.71
C LYS A 294 -25.04 -15.51 -2.96
N GLU A 295 -24.93 -16.69 -2.35
CA GLU A 295 -23.76 -17.22 -1.64
C GLU A 295 -22.65 -17.72 -2.58
N ALA A 296 -22.98 -18.31 -3.74
CA ALA A 296 -21.99 -18.75 -4.73
C ALA A 296 -21.28 -17.56 -5.41
N ARG A 297 -21.98 -16.43 -5.56
CA ARG A 297 -21.39 -15.14 -5.98
C ARG A 297 -20.38 -14.56 -4.99
N GLN A 298 -20.35 -15.03 -3.73
CA GLN A 298 -19.56 -14.40 -2.67
C GLN A 298 -18.10 -14.90 -2.56
N LYS A 299 -17.68 -15.98 -3.24
CA LYS A 299 -16.31 -16.53 -3.14
C LYS A 299 -15.60 -16.59 -4.50
N ARG A 300 -15.24 -15.43 -5.07
CA ARG A 300 -14.38 -15.34 -6.27
C ARG A 300 -13.17 -14.44 -5.99
N VAL A 301 -12.03 -14.77 -6.60
CA VAL A 301 -10.85 -13.91 -6.63
C VAL A 301 -10.99 -12.93 -7.79
N ARG A 302 -11.08 -11.64 -7.46
CA ARG A 302 -11.05 -10.61 -8.48
C ARG A 302 -9.65 -10.38 -8.97
N TYR A 303 -9.49 -10.27 -10.28
CA TYR A 303 -8.21 -10.01 -10.89
C TYR A 303 -8.23 -8.77 -11.78
N HIS A 304 -7.07 -8.12 -11.83
CA HIS A 304 -6.79 -6.98 -12.69
C HIS A 304 -5.65 -7.36 -13.63
N ILE A 305 -5.70 -6.87 -14.86
CA ILE A 305 -4.68 -7.16 -15.86
C ILE A 305 -3.79 -5.92 -15.99
N MET A 306 -2.49 -6.08 -15.73
CA MET A 306 -1.49 -5.04 -15.94
C MET A 306 -0.99 -5.09 -17.37
N VAL A 307 -0.99 -3.94 -18.04
CA VAL A 307 -0.43 -3.74 -19.37
C VAL A 307 0.84 -2.91 -19.21
N ASP A 308 1.94 -3.38 -19.75
CA ASP A 308 3.19 -2.64 -19.74
C ASP A 308 3.28 -1.75 -20.99
N THR A 309 2.89 -0.48 -20.84
CA THR A 309 2.94 0.47 -21.95
C THR A 309 4.28 1.17 -22.11
N GLY A 310 5.28 0.82 -21.30
CA GLY A 310 6.60 1.45 -21.32
C GLY A 310 7.27 1.64 -19.96
N MET A 311 6.71 1.07 -18.88
CA MET A 311 7.37 1.08 -17.56
C MET A 311 8.47 0.02 -17.49
N GLY A 312 8.35 -1.08 -18.25
CA GLY A 312 9.34 -2.16 -18.31
C GLY A 312 9.43 -2.95 -17.01
N ARG A 313 8.33 -3.11 -16.28
CA ARG A 313 8.33 -3.65 -14.90
C ARG A 313 7.49 -4.90 -14.73
N LEU A 314 6.20 -4.82 -15.05
CA LEU A 314 5.23 -5.89 -14.95
C LEU A 314 4.14 -5.62 -15.99
N GLY A 315 3.52 -6.68 -16.49
CA GLY A 315 2.36 -6.61 -17.35
C GLY A 315 2.58 -7.19 -18.74
N PHE A 316 1.49 -7.24 -19.48
CA PHE A 316 1.44 -7.71 -20.85
C PHE A 316 1.88 -6.60 -21.80
N THR A 317 2.67 -6.96 -22.81
CA THR A 317 3.01 -6.04 -23.89
C THR A 317 1.74 -5.75 -24.69
N PRO A 318 1.38 -4.47 -24.89
CA PRO A 318 0.13 -4.14 -25.55
C PRO A 318 0.12 -4.66 -26.98
N GLU A 319 1.21 -4.57 -27.74
CA GLU A 319 1.23 -4.80 -29.19
C GLU A 319 1.01 -6.25 -29.63
N THR A 320 1.24 -7.25 -28.78
CA THR A 320 1.18 -8.67 -29.15
C THR A 320 -0.23 -9.25 -29.12
N ASP A 321 -0.59 -10.05 -30.14
CA ASP A 321 -1.88 -10.76 -30.19
C ASP A 321 -2.05 -11.74 -29.02
N ASP A 322 -0.96 -12.38 -28.58
CA ASP A 322 -0.89 -13.25 -27.41
C ASP A 322 -1.50 -12.61 -26.15
N SER A 323 -1.34 -11.28 -25.98
CA SER A 323 -1.89 -10.55 -24.84
C SER A 323 -3.41 -10.50 -24.89
N THR A 324 -4.00 -10.27 -26.07
CA THR A 324 -5.45 -10.21 -26.23
C THR A 324 -6.06 -11.61 -26.08
N ASP A 325 -5.42 -12.63 -26.62
CA ASP A 325 -5.89 -14.02 -26.50
C ASP A 325 -5.81 -14.53 -25.06
N THR A 326 -4.75 -14.18 -24.33
CA THR A 326 -4.65 -14.48 -22.89
C THR A 326 -5.78 -13.83 -22.08
N ILE A 327 -6.18 -12.61 -22.43
CA ILE A 327 -7.32 -11.92 -21.79
C ILE A 327 -8.63 -12.66 -22.11
N LYS A 328 -8.82 -13.12 -23.35
CA LYS A 328 -9.98 -13.93 -23.75
C LYS A 328 -10.02 -15.26 -23.00
N ASP A 329 -8.89 -15.92 -22.81
CA ASP A 329 -8.80 -17.19 -22.07
C ASP A 329 -9.19 -17.01 -20.60
N LEU A 330 -8.66 -15.98 -19.94
CA LEU A 330 -9.04 -15.61 -18.57
C LEU A 330 -10.54 -15.32 -18.44
N TYR A 331 -11.09 -14.56 -19.40
CA TYR A 331 -12.51 -14.22 -19.41
C TYR A 331 -13.39 -15.45 -19.65
N SER A 332 -13.01 -16.32 -20.59
CA SER A 332 -13.68 -17.59 -20.88
C SER A 332 -13.64 -18.53 -19.67
N ALA A 333 -12.51 -18.58 -18.97
CA ALA A 333 -12.34 -19.30 -17.72
C ALA A 333 -13.32 -18.80 -16.64
N GLU A 334 -13.51 -17.49 -16.50
CA GLU A 334 -14.55 -16.92 -15.63
C GLU A 334 -15.96 -17.36 -16.06
N MET A 335 -16.28 -17.35 -17.35
CA MET A 335 -17.61 -17.73 -17.87
C MET A 335 -17.94 -19.19 -17.61
N ASN A 336 -16.92 -20.06 -17.54
CA ASN A 336 -17.03 -21.46 -17.14
C ASN A 336 -17.14 -21.67 -15.61
N GLU A 337 -17.80 -20.72 -14.92
CA GLU A 337 -18.10 -20.73 -13.48
C GLU A 337 -16.90 -20.90 -12.53
N ARG A 338 -15.67 -20.68 -13.01
CA ARG A 338 -14.46 -20.73 -12.17
C ARG A 338 -14.49 -19.64 -11.08
N PRO A 339 -13.81 -19.84 -9.93
CA PRO A 339 -13.84 -18.93 -8.79
C PRO A 339 -12.99 -17.65 -8.99
N ILE A 340 -13.00 -17.10 -10.20
CA ILE A 340 -12.25 -15.91 -10.61
C ILE A 340 -13.19 -14.89 -11.24
N GLU A 341 -12.98 -13.60 -11.02
CA GLU A 341 -13.81 -12.52 -11.60
C GLU A 341 -12.91 -11.47 -12.25
N PHE A 342 -13.09 -11.22 -13.54
CA PHE A 342 -12.41 -10.12 -14.22
C PHE A 342 -12.93 -8.80 -13.66
N TYR A 343 -12.05 -7.97 -13.14
CA TYR A 343 -12.46 -6.72 -12.49
C TYR A 343 -11.82 -5.47 -13.08
N GLY A 344 -10.62 -5.54 -13.64
CA GLY A 344 -10.08 -4.36 -14.31
C GLY A 344 -8.88 -4.55 -15.23
N LEU A 345 -8.64 -3.53 -16.03
CA LEU A 345 -7.50 -3.39 -16.92
C LEU A 345 -6.72 -2.12 -16.55
N CYS A 346 -5.40 -2.20 -16.54
CA CYS A 346 -4.58 -1.08 -16.05
C CYS A 346 -3.21 -0.99 -16.69
N THR A 347 -2.61 0.19 -16.59
CA THR A 347 -1.18 0.43 -16.88
C THR A 347 -0.59 1.37 -15.82
N HIS A 348 0.71 1.62 -15.86
CA HIS A 348 1.40 2.58 -15.01
C HIS A 348 2.20 3.59 -15.83
N MET A 349 1.93 4.88 -15.63
CA MET A 349 2.69 5.96 -16.26
C MET A 349 4.10 6.02 -15.65
N ALA A 350 5.11 5.92 -16.50
CA ALA A 350 6.53 5.90 -16.11
C ALA A 350 7.06 7.31 -15.90
N GLU A 351 6.70 8.21 -16.81
CA GLU A 351 6.96 9.63 -16.72
C GLU A 351 5.61 10.34 -16.64
N ALA A 352 5.51 11.39 -15.84
CA ALA A 352 4.29 12.17 -15.72
C ALA A 352 4.62 13.64 -15.46
N CYS A 353 5.71 14.11 -16.08
CA CYS A 353 6.05 15.51 -16.16
C CYS A 353 5.14 16.21 -17.19
N ASN A 354 4.86 17.50 -16.99
CA ASN A 354 4.09 18.31 -17.93
C ASN A 354 4.73 18.41 -19.33
N GLU A 355 5.99 17.99 -19.49
CA GLU A 355 6.78 18.09 -20.73
C GLU A 355 7.13 16.73 -21.37
N SER A 356 6.64 15.60 -20.85
CA SER A 356 6.89 14.27 -21.43
C SER A 356 5.92 13.89 -22.57
N ASP A 357 6.41 13.72 -23.80
CA ASP A 357 5.65 13.13 -24.92
C ASP A 357 5.43 11.62 -24.72
N PHE A 358 6.36 10.97 -24.03
CA PHE A 358 6.30 9.56 -23.73
C PHE A 358 5.02 9.17 -22.97
N THR A 359 4.52 10.05 -22.10
CA THR A 359 3.27 9.81 -21.36
C THR A 359 2.07 9.70 -22.31
N LEU A 360 2.04 10.47 -23.40
CA LEU A 360 1.00 10.40 -24.42
C LEU A 360 1.12 9.10 -25.20
N GLU A 361 2.34 8.70 -25.58
CA GLU A 361 2.60 7.42 -26.25
C GLU A 361 2.14 6.22 -25.40
N GLN A 362 2.46 6.23 -24.10
CA GLN A 362 2.01 5.20 -23.16
C GLN A 362 0.48 5.09 -23.12
N MET A 363 -0.23 6.22 -23.18
CA MET A 363 -1.69 6.26 -23.17
C MET A 363 -2.28 5.74 -24.48
N GLU A 364 -1.70 6.09 -25.64
CA GLU A 364 -2.16 5.58 -26.92
C GLU A 364 -1.95 4.06 -27.04
N ARG A 365 -0.81 3.53 -26.61
CA ARG A 365 -0.59 2.06 -26.52
C ARG A 365 -1.65 1.37 -25.66
N PHE A 366 -2.00 1.98 -24.52
CA PHE A 366 -3.06 1.47 -23.65
C PHE A 366 -4.41 1.43 -24.36
N LYS A 367 -4.79 2.54 -25.02
CA LYS A 367 -6.05 2.65 -25.77
C LYS A 367 -6.15 1.63 -26.91
N THR A 368 -5.06 1.36 -27.61
CA THR A 368 -5.01 0.37 -28.69
C THR A 368 -5.32 -1.04 -28.19
N LEU A 369 -4.71 -1.48 -27.08
CA LEU A 369 -5.07 -2.78 -26.48
C LEU A 369 -6.50 -2.76 -25.91
N LEU A 370 -6.90 -1.68 -25.26
CA LEU A 370 -8.27 -1.51 -24.74
C LEU A 370 -9.31 -1.68 -25.86
N GLY A 371 -9.07 -1.10 -27.04
CA GLY A 371 -9.91 -1.25 -28.23
C GLY A 371 -10.04 -2.71 -28.67
N ARG A 372 -8.92 -3.42 -28.87
CA ARG A 372 -8.91 -4.83 -29.28
C ARG A 372 -9.63 -5.76 -28.29
N VAL A 373 -9.45 -5.54 -26.99
CA VAL A 373 -10.16 -6.31 -25.96
C VAL A 373 -11.67 -6.10 -26.05
N ARG A 374 -12.11 -4.87 -26.32
CA ARG A 374 -13.53 -4.52 -26.47
C ARG A 374 -14.14 -5.02 -27.77
N GLU A 375 -13.41 -4.97 -28.87
CA GLU A 375 -13.79 -5.57 -30.16
C GLU A 375 -14.01 -7.08 -30.03
N GLY A 376 -13.25 -7.74 -29.13
CA GLY A 376 -13.48 -9.12 -28.72
C GLY A 376 -14.74 -9.35 -27.88
N GLY A 377 -15.58 -8.34 -27.65
CA GLY A 377 -16.83 -8.43 -26.89
C GLY A 377 -16.66 -8.48 -25.36
N ILE A 378 -15.45 -8.21 -24.85
CA ILE A 378 -15.16 -8.29 -23.41
C ILE A 378 -15.50 -6.97 -22.72
N GLY A 379 -16.44 -7.01 -21.79
CA GLY A 379 -16.78 -5.87 -20.94
C GLY A 379 -15.74 -5.68 -19.82
N ILE A 380 -15.16 -4.49 -19.71
CA ILE A 380 -14.10 -4.17 -18.74
C ILE A 380 -14.70 -3.38 -17.57
N PRO A 381 -14.85 -3.95 -16.37
CA PRO A 381 -15.55 -3.26 -15.29
C PRO A 381 -14.87 -2.00 -14.78
N THR A 382 -13.54 -2.04 -14.71
CA THR A 382 -12.73 -0.98 -14.14
C THR A 382 -11.50 -0.72 -15.00
N VAL A 383 -11.18 0.54 -15.22
CA VAL A 383 -9.94 0.96 -15.87
C VAL A 383 -9.16 1.83 -14.90
N HIS A 384 -7.86 1.60 -14.75
CA HIS A 384 -7.03 2.47 -13.92
C HIS A 384 -5.62 2.67 -14.46
N THR A 385 -5.21 3.92 -14.66
CA THR A 385 -3.94 4.25 -15.34
C THR A 385 -3.05 5.15 -14.48
N ASP A 386 -3.63 6.22 -13.96
CA ASP A 386 -2.84 7.37 -13.51
C ASP A 386 -2.28 7.14 -12.11
N ASN A 387 -1.02 7.55 -11.93
CA ASN A 387 -0.41 7.72 -10.62
C ASN A 387 -0.62 9.17 -10.12
N SER A 388 -0.08 9.52 -8.95
CA SER A 388 -0.20 10.87 -8.40
C SER A 388 0.29 11.99 -9.33
N ALA A 389 1.39 11.78 -10.06
CA ALA A 389 1.93 12.79 -10.95
C ALA A 389 1.10 12.90 -12.24
N ALA A 390 0.65 11.76 -12.77
CA ALA A 390 -0.23 11.73 -13.92
C ALA A 390 -1.52 12.48 -13.63
N LEU A 391 -2.28 12.14 -12.58
CA LEU A 391 -3.53 12.82 -12.23
C LEU A 391 -3.42 14.36 -12.19
N LEU A 392 -2.31 14.86 -11.66
CA LEU A 392 -2.09 16.29 -11.41
C LEU A 392 -1.40 17.02 -12.58
N THR A 393 -0.99 16.30 -13.63
CA THR A 393 -0.43 16.95 -14.84
C THR A 393 -1.54 17.64 -15.63
N LYS A 394 -1.19 18.75 -16.28
CA LYS A 394 -2.06 19.46 -17.23
C LYS A 394 -1.99 18.88 -18.64
N ARG A 395 -1.01 18.02 -18.94
CA ARG A 395 -0.76 17.53 -20.31
C ARG A 395 -1.72 16.42 -20.73
N LEU A 396 -2.09 15.55 -19.79
CA LEU A 396 -3.00 14.45 -20.07
C LEU A 396 -4.45 14.89 -19.97
N LYS A 397 -5.25 14.51 -20.97
CA LYS A 397 -6.70 14.42 -20.83
C LYS A 397 -7.03 13.06 -20.21
N HIS A 398 -7.13 13.06 -18.90
CA HIS A 398 -7.42 11.87 -18.11
C HIS A 398 -8.79 11.29 -18.44
N PHE A 399 -8.85 9.98 -18.63
CA PHE A 399 -10.10 9.21 -18.79
C PHE A 399 -11.13 9.84 -19.74
N ASP A 400 -10.65 10.14 -20.96
CA ASP A 400 -11.50 10.44 -22.12
C ASP A 400 -12.68 9.43 -22.22
N PRO A 401 -13.89 9.85 -22.67
CA PRO A 401 -14.97 8.92 -23.02
C PRO A 401 -14.50 7.66 -23.75
N VAL A 402 -13.52 7.72 -24.64
CA VAL A 402 -12.93 6.54 -25.31
C VAL A 402 -12.39 5.50 -24.30
N ILE A 403 -11.87 5.94 -23.17
CA ILE A 403 -11.33 5.05 -22.11
C ILE A 403 -12.46 4.49 -21.25
N LEU A 404 -13.51 5.25 -20.95
CA LEU A 404 -14.55 4.85 -20.00
C LEU A 404 -15.82 4.28 -20.65
N GLU A 405 -16.11 4.63 -21.89
CA GLU A 405 -17.36 4.36 -22.57
C GLU A 405 -17.15 3.35 -23.71
N GLN A 406 -18.10 2.43 -23.83
CA GLN A 406 -18.26 1.46 -24.90
C GLN A 406 -19.78 1.40 -25.18
N GLU A 407 -20.20 1.15 -26.42
CA GLU A 407 -21.62 1.16 -26.83
C GLU A 407 -22.56 0.39 -25.88
N SER A 408 -22.09 -0.73 -25.35
CA SER A 408 -22.86 -1.64 -24.48
C SER A 408 -22.43 -1.64 -23.01
N TYR A 409 -21.37 -0.91 -22.64
CA TYR A 409 -20.77 -1.01 -21.32
C TYR A 409 -20.05 0.27 -20.85
N LYS A 410 -20.24 0.66 -19.59
CA LYS A 410 -19.53 1.80 -18.98
C LYS A 410 -18.56 1.32 -17.92
N SER A 411 -17.28 1.56 -18.17
CA SER A 411 -16.17 1.25 -17.25
C SER A 411 -16.10 2.28 -16.12
N ARG A 412 -15.62 1.87 -14.94
CA ARG A 412 -15.29 2.78 -13.83
C ARG A 412 -13.83 3.19 -13.91
N GLY A 413 -13.56 4.50 -13.89
CA GLY A 413 -12.19 5.03 -13.84
C GLY A 413 -11.65 5.11 -12.41
N PHE A 414 -10.45 4.60 -12.18
CA PHE A 414 -9.70 4.84 -10.94
C PHE A 414 -8.31 5.39 -11.20
N VAL A 415 -7.88 6.31 -10.34
CA VAL A 415 -6.50 6.79 -10.26
C VAL A 415 -5.83 6.24 -9.01
N ARG A 416 -4.57 5.81 -9.11
CA ARG A 416 -3.83 5.19 -8.01
C ARG A 416 -2.88 6.21 -7.39
N CYS A 417 -3.37 6.92 -6.37
CA CYS A 417 -2.63 8.01 -5.73
C CYS A 417 -1.87 7.53 -4.49
N GLY A 418 -0.54 7.64 -4.55
CA GLY A 418 0.36 7.39 -3.41
C GLY A 418 0.97 8.69 -2.92
N GLY A 419 2.12 9.07 -3.46
CA GLY A 419 2.91 10.21 -2.97
C GLY A 419 2.14 11.53 -2.77
N ALA A 420 1.13 11.83 -3.58
CA ALA A 420 0.32 13.04 -3.36
C ALA A 420 -0.50 13.00 -2.07
N VAL A 421 -1.01 11.82 -1.67
CA VAL A 421 -1.77 11.63 -0.41
C VAL A 421 -0.91 11.96 0.82
N TYR A 422 0.41 11.79 0.72
CA TYR A 422 1.36 12.02 1.82
C TYR A 422 2.16 13.33 1.69
N GLY A 423 1.79 14.23 0.77
CA GLY A 423 2.54 15.49 0.56
C GLY A 423 3.94 15.29 -0.04
N GLN A 424 4.17 14.17 -0.73
CA GLN A 424 5.47 13.78 -1.28
C GLN A 424 5.57 14.07 -2.79
N ARG A 425 5.03 15.21 -3.22
CA ARG A 425 5.11 15.69 -4.60
C ARG A 425 5.41 17.20 -4.60
N PRO A 426 6.69 17.58 -4.54
CA PRO A 426 7.11 18.98 -4.39
C PRO A 426 6.60 19.91 -5.49
N SER A 427 6.38 19.38 -6.69
CA SER A 427 5.84 20.12 -7.83
C SER A 427 4.39 20.59 -7.66
N PHE A 428 3.69 20.16 -6.60
CA PHE A 428 2.31 20.56 -6.29
C PHE A 428 2.25 21.23 -4.91
N PRO A 429 2.34 22.58 -4.85
CA PRO A 429 2.49 23.31 -3.59
C PRO A 429 1.24 23.29 -2.70
N ASP A 430 0.08 22.96 -3.26
CA ASP A 430 -1.18 22.87 -2.50
C ASP A 430 -1.23 21.66 -1.56
N LEU A 431 -0.35 20.67 -1.76
CA LEU A 431 -0.27 19.50 -0.91
C LEU A 431 0.41 19.83 0.42
N LYS A 432 -0.13 19.30 1.51
CA LYS A 432 0.39 19.49 2.85
C LYS A 432 1.42 18.43 3.21
N GLU A 433 2.51 18.85 3.84
CA GLU A 433 3.45 17.93 4.48
C GLU A 433 2.78 17.19 5.64
N CYS A 434 3.00 15.88 5.71
CA CYS A 434 2.31 15.00 6.66
C CYS A 434 3.23 14.37 7.71
N SER A 435 4.54 14.62 7.63
CA SER A 435 5.58 13.89 8.35
C SER A 435 6.50 14.85 9.08
N THR A 436 6.65 14.66 10.39
CA THR A 436 7.60 15.38 11.24
C THR A 436 8.48 14.38 11.97
N LEU A 437 9.80 14.52 11.86
CA LEU A 437 10.76 13.73 12.65
C LEU A 437 11.39 14.63 13.70
N SER A 438 11.30 14.24 14.96
CA SER A 438 11.93 14.94 16.08
C SER A 438 12.72 13.99 16.98
N ALA A 439 13.66 14.55 17.73
CA ALA A 439 14.45 13.87 18.75
C ALA A 439 14.68 14.78 19.95
N ALA A 440 14.81 14.20 21.14
CA ALA A 440 15.12 14.95 22.34
C ALA A 440 16.62 15.29 22.42
N VAL A 441 16.93 16.47 22.92
CA VAL A 441 18.30 16.83 23.34
C VAL A 441 18.65 16.03 24.58
N GLY A 442 19.58 15.08 24.45
CA GLY A 442 19.99 14.20 25.55
C GLY A 442 21.14 14.75 26.40
N ASN A 443 21.98 15.60 25.80
CA ASN A 443 23.11 16.22 26.49
C ASN A 443 23.47 17.56 25.83
N VAL A 444 23.99 18.50 26.62
CA VAL A 444 24.59 19.75 26.13
C VAL A 444 25.92 19.92 26.84
N MET A 445 27.01 20.05 26.09
CA MET A 445 28.35 20.17 26.66
C MET A 445 29.17 21.27 25.99
N LEU A 446 30.07 21.87 26.76
CA LEU A 446 31.06 22.81 26.25
C LEU A 446 32.25 22.05 25.67
N VAL A 447 32.58 22.35 24.41
CA VAL A 447 33.74 21.84 23.68
C VAL A 447 34.69 23.02 23.47
N LYS A 448 35.95 22.88 23.91
CA LYS A 448 36.92 23.98 23.83
C LYS A 448 37.49 24.11 22.44
N LYS A 449 37.91 25.32 22.08
CA LYS A 449 38.63 25.54 20.82
C LYS A 449 39.80 24.55 20.69
N GLY A 450 39.85 23.83 19.58
CA GLY A 450 40.85 22.80 19.28
C GLY A 450 40.40 21.37 19.56
N ASP A 451 39.36 21.16 20.37
CA ASP A 451 38.78 19.84 20.62
C ASP A 451 37.95 19.35 19.42
N THR A 452 37.66 18.06 19.39
CA THR A 452 37.01 17.40 18.24
C THR A 452 35.71 16.70 18.63
N VAL A 453 34.77 16.60 17.68
CA VAL A 453 33.44 16.00 17.89
C VAL A 453 33.18 14.89 16.88
N GLY A 454 32.73 13.74 17.37
CA GLY A 454 32.31 12.60 16.56
C GLY A 454 33.45 11.73 16.01
N TYR A 455 33.08 10.70 15.26
CA TYR A 455 34.02 9.76 14.64
C TYR A 455 34.98 10.43 13.66
N ASP A 456 36.17 9.83 13.53
CA ASP A 456 37.26 10.24 12.63
C ASP A 456 37.75 11.68 12.84
N ARG A 457 37.29 12.34 13.92
CA ARG A 457 37.63 13.72 14.28
C ARG A 457 37.41 14.69 13.11
N THR A 458 36.37 14.44 12.30
CA THR A 458 36.08 15.23 11.09
C THR A 458 35.69 16.67 11.37
N TRP A 459 35.27 16.97 12.61
CA TRP A 459 34.97 18.31 13.07
C TRP A 459 35.88 18.72 14.22
N VAL A 460 36.48 19.90 14.10
CA VAL A 460 37.35 20.53 15.09
C VAL A 460 36.76 21.88 15.48
N ALA A 461 36.65 22.14 16.78
CA ALA A 461 36.09 23.37 17.30
C ALA A 461 36.99 24.57 16.99
N LYS A 462 36.47 25.52 16.19
CA LYS A 462 37.20 26.76 15.84
C LYS A 462 37.13 27.83 16.93
N ARG A 463 36.18 27.66 17.86
CA ARG A 463 35.88 28.50 19.02
C ARG A 463 35.41 27.58 20.15
N ASP A 464 35.35 28.10 21.36
CA ASP A 464 34.54 27.46 22.39
C ASP A 464 33.10 27.33 21.87
N SER A 465 32.56 26.11 21.91
CA SER A 465 31.28 25.76 21.31
C SER A 465 30.45 24.93 22.28
N LEU A 466 29.16 25.24 22.39
CA LEU A 466 28.16 24.37 23.00
C LEU A 466 27.65 23.37 21.98
N ILE A 467 27.79 22.09 22.31
CA ILE A 467 27.39 20.98 21.45
C ILE A 467 26.24 20.23 22.11
N ALA A 468 25.10 20.18 21.42
CA ALA A 468 23.95 19.36 21.79
C ALA A 468 24.08 17.97 21.16
N THR A 469 23.76 16.93 21.92
CA THR A 469 23.68 15.55 21.43
C THR A 469 22.22 15.13 21.35
N LEU A 470 21.77 14.70 20.17
CA LEU A 470 20.43 14.20 19.93
C LEU A 470 20.45 12.66 19.92
N GLY A 471 19.43 12.06 20.53
CA GLY A 471 19.32 10.60 20.65
C GLY A 471 18.86 9.88 19.38
N LEU A 472 19.24 10.33 18.18
CA LEU A 472 18.86 9.70 16.92
C LEU A 472 20.04 9.62 15.94
N GLY A 473 20.14 8.50 15.22
CA GLY A 473 21.20 8.24 14.26
C GLY A 473 20.78 7.41 13.05
N PHE A 474 21.75 6.86 12.32
CA PHE A 474 21.47 6.14 11.07
C PHE A 474 20.79 4.79 11.27
N ALA A 475 20.91 4.15 12.44
CA ALA A 475 20.16 2.92 12.76
C ALA A 475 18.66 3.19 12.94
N ASP A 476 18.26 4.45 13.07
CA ASP A 476 16.86 4.88 13.18
C ASP A 476 16.27 5.26 11.81
N GLY A 477 17.08 5.24 10.75
CA GLY A 477 16.71 5.64 9.40
C GLY A 477 17.13 7.06 9.01
N TYR A 478 17.86 7.79 9.87
CA TYR A 478 18.34 9.13 9.54
C TYR A 478 19.64 9.08 8.70
N PRO A 479 19.68 9.67 7.49
CA PRO A 479 20.81 9.50 6.58
C PRO A 479 22.16 9.94 7.17
N ARG A 480 23.17 9.07 7.09
CA ARG A 480 24.52 9.35 7.61
C ARG A 480 25.18 10.52 6.85
N GLU A 481 24.82 10.67 5.59
CA GLU A 481 25.30 11.68 4.64
C GLU A 481 24.92 13.12 5.04
N LEU A 482 24.00 13.29 6.00
CA LEU A 482 23.65 14.59 6.58
C LEU A 482 24.63 15.06 7.66
N GLY A 483 25.65 14.26 8.01
CA GLY A 483 26.76 14.68 8.86
C GLY A 483 27.63 15.77 8.24
N GLY A 484 28.58 16.27 9.03
CA GLY A 484 29.64 17.18 8.57
C GLY A 484 29.14 18.55 8.09
N GLY A 485 28.03 19.04 8.65
CA GLY A 485 27.44 20.34 8.28
C GLY A 485 26.46 20.30 7.11
N ARG A 486 26.24 19.15 6.48
CA ARG A 486 25.28 19.02 5.37
C ARG A 486 23.83 19.12 5.85
N GLY A 487 23.54 18.54 7.02
CA GLY A 487 22.27 18.61 7.69
C GLY A 487 22.18 19.76 8.69
N LYS A 488 20.95 20.14 9.00
CA LYS A 488 20.60 21.12 10.04
C LYS A 488 19.50 20.51 10.91
N VAL A 489 19.28 21.09 12.07
CA VAL A 489 18.14 20.79 12.95
C VAL A 489 17.53 22.11 13.43
N VAL A 490 16.27 22.10 13.83
CA VAL A 490 15.61 23.25 14.47
C VAL A 490 15.36 22.94 15.93
N ILE A 491 15.85 23.79 16.83
CA ILE A 491 15.63 23.70 18.29
C ILE A 491 15.25 25.09 18.77
N ASN A 492 14.20 25.23 19.58
CA ASN A 492 13.69 26.52 20.06
C ASN A 492 13.51 27.57 18.94
N ASN A 493 12.98 27.13 17.79
CA ASN A 493 12.79 27.92 16.56
C ASN A 493 14.07 28.46 15.90
N VAL A 494 15.26 28.01 16.33
CA VAL A 494 16.55 28.38 15.75
C VAL A 494 17.15 27.19 14.98
N LYS A 495 17.70 27.47 13.79
CA LYS A 495 18.39 26.49 12.95
C LYS A 495 19.85 26.33 13.36
N TYR A 496 20.24 25.10 13.67
CA TYR A 496 21.60 24.74 14.04
C TYR A 496 22.20 23.70 13.08
N PRO A 497 23.50 23.78 12.75
CA PRO A 497 24.16 22.82 11.88
C PRO A 497 24.50 21.52 12.64
N ILE A 498 24.39 20.39 11.94
CA ILE A 498 24.91 19.11 12.43
C ILE A 498 26.44 19.14 12.31
N VAL A 499 27.15 18.74 13.36
CA VAL A 499 28.61 18.70 13.41
C VAL A 499 29.14 17.29 13.62
N GLY A 500 30.30 17.01 13.01
CA GLY A 500 30.85 15.66 12.96
C GLY A 500 29.96 14.70 12.16
N ASN A 501 30.28 13.41 12.22
CA ASN A 501 29.51 12.37 11.54
C ASN A 501 28.21 12.05 12.30
N VAL A 502 27.13 11.75 11.58
CA VAL A 502 25.96 11.08 12.16
C VAL A 502 26.39 9.68 12.59
N CYS A 503 26.17 9.34 13.86
CA CYS A 503 26.51 8.05 14.45
C CYS A 503 25.34 7.07 14.36
N MET A 504 25.53 5.85 14.88
CA MET A 504 24.51 4.80 14.82
C MET A 504 23.21 5.21 15.52
N ASP A 505 23.32 5.74 16.73
CA ASP A 505 22.18 6.03 17.61
C ASP A 505 22.08 7.51 18.01
N MET A 506 23.04 8.34 17.60
CA MET A 506 23.17 9.73 18.03
C MET A 506 23.74 10.63 16.94
N LEU A 507 23.50 11.93 17.06
CA LEU A 507 24.16 12.96 16.27
C LEU A 507 24.40 14.22 17.10
N MET A 508 25.36 15.05 16.68
CA MET A 508 25.77 16.24 17.40
C MET A 508 25.48 17.51 16.61
N VAL A 509 25.18 18.59 17.32
CA VAL A 509 24.71 19.85 16.77
C VAL A 509 25.44 21.00 17.46
N ASP A 510 26.02 21.93 16.69
CA ASP A 510 26.61 23.15 17.26
C ASP A 510 25.49 24.16 17.56
N VAL A 511 25.16 24.30 18.85
CA VAL A 511 24.08 25.17 19.34
C VAL A 511 24.60 26.52 19.85
N THR A 512 25.85 26.85 19.55
CA THR A 512 26.50 28.04 20.10
C THR A 512 25.99 29.33 19.44
N THR A 513 25.26 30.14 20.20
CA THR A 513 24.81 31.49 19.84
C THR A 513 25.72 32.59 20.42
N SER A 514 25.57 33.82 19.95
CA SER A 514 26.31 35.01 20.43
C SER A 514 26.10 35.31 21.92
N SER A 515 24.92 34.94 22.46
CA SER A 515 24.48 35.08 23.85
C SER A 515 24.92 33.89 24.71
N SER A 516 24.75 32.65 24.23
CA SER A 516 24.90 31.40 25.01
C SER A 516 26.23 31.22 25.77
N LEU A 517 27.33 31.82 25.32
CA LEU A 517 28.64 31.75 26.00
C LEU A 517 28.90 32.90 26.98
N ARG A 518 28.09 33.96 26.95
CA ARG A 518 28.30 35.19 27.73
C ARG A 518 27.25 35.36 28.82
N GLN A 519 25.98 35.13 28.51
CA GLN A 519 24.86 35.19 29.46
C GLN A 519 23.75 34.21 29.05
N PRO A 520 23.03 33.59 30.01
CA PRO A 520 21.90 32.74 29.69
C PRO A 520 20.80 33.54 28.96
N ASP A 521 20.31 33.00 27.86
CA ASP A 521 19.18 33.52 27.10
C ASP A 521 18.04 32.49 27.10
N PRO A 522 16.97 32.71 27.89
CA PRO A 522 15.88 31.75 28.02
C PRO A 522 15.18 31.40 26.71
N GLU A 523 15.23 32.26 25.69
CA GLU A 523 14.55 32.03 24.41
C GLU A 523 15.39 31.22 23.42
N THR A 524 16.72 31.28 23.51
CA THR A 524 17.62 30.64 22.53
C THR A 524 18.55 29.58 23.12
N ASP A 525 18.65 29.49 24.45
CA ASP A 525 19.47 28.48 25.10
C ASP A 525 18.84 27.09 24.96
N VAL A 526 19.60 26.19 24.34
CA VAL A 526 19.23 24.78 24.20
C VAL A 526 19.52 24.03 25.49
N LYS A 527 18.53 23.31 26.00
CA LYS A 527 18.59 22.54 27.25
C LYS A 527 18.32 21.05 27.00
N VAL A 528 18.77 20.22 27.93
CA VAL A 528 18.42 18.80 27.94
C VAL A 528 16.90 18.66 28.09
N GLY A 529 16.31 17.82 27.24
CA GLY A 529 14.86 17.65 27.13
C GLY A 529 14.19 18.52 26.07
N ASP A 530 14.86 19.53 25.52
CA ASP A 530 14.31 20.32 24.40
C ASP A 530 14.09 19.42 23.18
N GLU A 531 13.04 19.73 22.41
CA GLU A 531 12.70 19.01 21.19
C GLU A 531 13.46 19.59 19.99
N ALA A 532 14.20 18.73 19.31
CA ALA A 532 14.89 19.05 18.08
C ALA A 532 14.16 18.46 16.88
N TYR A 533 13.81 19.30 15.92
CA TYR A 533 13.14 18.90 14.68
C TYR A 533 14.17 18.67 13.57
N LEU A 534 14.13 17.48 12.99
CA LEU A 534 15.01 17.04 11.91
C LEU A 534 14.35 17.30 10.55
N TRP A 535 13.03 17.20 10.46
CA TRP A 535 12.22 17.74 9.36
C TRP A 535 10.76 17.89 9.77
N GLY A 536 10.01 18.61 8.95
CA GLY A 536 8.54 18.61 8.94
C GLY A 536 7.92 19.98 9.24
N PRO A 537 6.59 20.11 9.14
CA PRO A 537 5.89 21.38 9.23
C PRO A 537 6.02 22.08 10.59
N GLY A 538 6.40 21.36 11.65
CA GLY A 538 6.71 21.93 12.97
C GLY A 538 7.91 22.90 12.98
N THR A 539 8.65 22.99 11.88
CA THR A 539 9.82 23.87 11.74
C THR A 539 9.50 25.26 11.18
N GLY A 540 8.23 25.56 10.89
CA GLY A 540 7.80 26.84 10.33
C GLY A 540 8.06 26.98 8.82
N LYS A 541 7.78 28.17 8.25
CA LYS A 541 7.97 28.46 6.81
C LYS A 541 9.44 28.40 6.38
N ASP A 542 10.32 28.93 7.21
CA ASP A 542 11.77 28.87 7.01
C ASP A 542 12.32 27.63 7.69
N GLY A 543 11.61 26.51 7.61
CA GLY A 543 11.87 25.28 8.36
C GLY A 543 12.84 24.34 7.66
N ILE A 544 12.87 23.09 8.10
CA ILE A 544 13.58 22.00 7.42
C ILE A 544 12.52 21.12 6.76
N HIS A 545 12.39 21.25 5.45
CA HIS A 545 11.42 20.50 4.68
C HIS A 545 12.02 19.16 4.22
N LEU A 546 11.20 18.11 4.26
CA LEU A 546 11.61 16.79 3.82
C LEU A 546 12.03 16.77 2.34
N LYS A 547 11.43 17.64 1.51
CA LYS A 547 11.79 17.78 0.09
C LYS A 547 13.23 18.28 -0.09
N ASP A 548 13.68 19.23 0.74
CA ASP A 548 15.02 19.83 0.64
C ASP A 548 16.09 18.80 1.04
N ILE A 549 15.77 17.94 2.01
CA ILE A 549 16.63 16.81 2.39
C ILE A 549 16.72 15.79 1.25
N ALA A 550 15.59 15.43 0.66
CA ALA A 550 15.55 14.48 -0.44
C ALA A 550 16.36 14.96 -1.65
N GLU A 551 16.19 16.23 -2.03
CA GLU A 551 16.94 16.87 -3.12
C GLU A 551 18.45 16.89 -2.82
N LYS A 552 18.85 17.33 -1.62
CA LYS A 552 20.26 17.38 -1.20
C LYS A 552 20.94 16.01 -1.23
N LEU A 553 20.19 14.93 -1.01
CA LEU A 553 20.69 13.57 -1.02
C LEU A 553 20.51 12.86 -2.37
N GLY A 554 19.87 13.49 -3.35
CA GLY A 554 19.55 12.86 -4.64
C GLY A 554 18.60 11.66 -4.50
N THR A 555 17.65 11.73 -3.57
CA THR A 555 16.68 10.66 -3.27
C THR A 555 15.25 11.19 -3.29
N THR A 556 14.28 10.34 -2.92
CA THR A 556 12.86 10.71 -2.83
C THR A 556 12.42 10.89 -1.38
N GLN A 557 11.43 11.77 -1.14
CA GLN A 557 10.81 11.93 0.19
C GLN A 557 10.25 10.58 0.72
N SER A 558 9.73 9.74 -0.17
CA SER A 558 9.25 8.40 0.16
C SER A 558 10.36 7.48 0.66
N ALA A 559 11.57 7.55 0.10
CA ALA A 559 12.68 6.74 0.55
C ALA A 559 13.09 7.09 1.99
N LEU A 560 13.08 8.38 2.34
CA LEU A 560 13.39 8.85 3.69
C LEU A 560 12.35 8.40 4.72
N THR A 561 11.06 8.55 4.41
CA THR A 561 9.97 8.17 5.31
C THR A 561 9.81 6.65 5.45
N CYS A 562 9.95 5.89 4.35
CA CYS A 562 10.00 4.42 4.42
C CYS A 562 11.24 3.90 5.14
N GLY A 563 12.34 4.65 5.15
CA GLY A 563 13.60 4.28 5.79
C GLY A 563 13.59 4.38 7.31
N ILE A 564 12.58 5.02 7.91
CA ILE A 564 12.45 5.13 9.37
C ILE A 564 12.22 3.74 9.98
N VAL A 565 13.06 3.38 10.96
CA VAL A 565 13.01 2.09 11.65
C VAL A 565 12.00 2.17 12.80
N LYS A 566 10.82 1.59 12.60
CA LYS A 566 9.64 1.76 13.48
C LYS A 566 9.76 1.05 14.82
N GLU A 567 10.63 0.05 14.91
CA GLU A 567 10.98 -0.63 16.15
C GLU A 567 11.80 0.28 17.08
N ARG A 568 12.46 1.30 16.51
CA ARG A 568 13.39 2.18 17.21
C ARG A 568 12.90 3.62 17.34
N VAL A 569 12.06 4.06 16.40
CA VAL A 569 11.46 5.41 16.36
C VAL A 569 9.98 5.29 16.67
N LYS A 570 9.51 6.04 17.68
CA LYS A 570 8.11 6.00 18.07
C LYS A 570 7.25 6.71 17.04
N ILE A 571 6.25 6.02 16.49
CA ILE A 571 5.25 6.63 15.62
C ILE A 571 4.14 7.26 16.49
N VAL A 572 3.81 8.52 16.20
CA VAL A 572 2.71 9.26 16.87
C VAL A 572 1.76 9.78 15.81
N TYR A 573 0.45 9.67 16.04
CA TYR A 573 -0.58 10.18 15.13
C TYR A 573 -1.21 11.43 15.70
N LYS A 574 -1.14 12.53 14.95
CA LYS A 574 -1.95 13.73 15.20
C LYS A 574 -3.28 13.55 14.48
N THR A 575 -4.39 13.66 15.22
CA THR A 575 -5.77 13.45 14.73
C THR A 575 -6.59 14.72 14.70
#